data_AF-A0A5Y5LWJ6-F1
#
_entry.id   AF-A0A5Y5LWJ6-F1
#
_cell.length_a   1.000
_cell.length_b   1.000
_cell.length_c   1.000
_cell.angle_alpha   90.00
_cell.angle_beta   90.00
_cell.angle_gamma   90.00
#
_symmetry.space_group_name_H-M   'P 1'
#
loop_
_entity.id
_entity.type
_entity.pdbx_description
1 polymer ?
#
loop_
_entity_poly.entity_id
_entity_poly.type
_entity_poly.pdbx_seq_one_letter_code
_entity_poly.pdbx_strand_id
1 'polypeptide(L)'
;MLRLTWLQFTFFNSLMIVLLNFNLFYFVYEKNTQNWFITFVFIVAYFALVHVICSLLFIKFFTKFFSILFIISSFLSVYFMSFYGVLIDSDMIQNV
;
A
#
# COMPACT_ATOMS: atom_id res chain seq x y z
N MET A 1 2.52 -0.40 27.83
CA MET A 1 3.40 -0.41 26.64
C MET A 1 2.93 -1.55 25.73
N LEU A 2 2.24 -1.25 24.62
CA LEU A 2 1.71 -2.28 23.73
C LEU A 2 2.87 -3.03 23.06
N ARG A 3 3.04 -4.31 23.40
CA ARG A 3 4.07 -5.18 22.80
C ARG A 3 3.46 -5.88 21.60
N LEU A 4 3.63 -5.30 20.42
CA LEU A 4 3.16 -5.90 19.17
C LEU A 4 4.00 -7.14 18.83
N THR A 5 3.32 -8.24 18.53
CA THR A 5 3.97 -9.41 17.92
C THR A 5 4.37 -9.09 16.48
N TRP A 6 5.31 -9.86 15.94
CA TRP A 6 5.75 -9.71 14.54
C TRP A 6 4.56 -9.80 13.56
N LEU A 7 3.69 -10.80 13.74
CA LEU A 7 2.53 -11.01 12.87
C LEU A 7 1.57 -9.81 12.93
N GLN A 8 1.25 -9.32 14.12
CA GLN A 8 0.42 -8.12 14.29
C GLN A 8 1.06 -6.89 13.64
N PHE A 9 2.36 -6.70 13.81
CA PHE A 9 3.08 -5.58 13.21
C PHE A 9 3.02 -5.62 11.68
N THR A 10 3.27 -6.78 11.09
CA THR A 10 3.19 -6.99 9.63
C THR A 10 1.76 -6.77 9.13
N PHE A 11 0.76 -7.32 9.83
CA PHE A 11 -0.65 -7.15 9.50
C PHE A 11 -1.07 -5.68 9.48
N PHE A 12 -0.80 -4.92 10.55
CA PHE A 12 -1.16 -3.51 10.62
C PHE A 12 -0.48 -2.66 9.54
N ASN A 13 0.79 -2.96 9.22
CA ASN A 13 1.50 -2.28 8.13
C ASN A 13 0.84 -2.58 6.78
N SER A 14 0.57 -3.85 6.47
CA SER A 14 -0.09 -4.21 5.21
C SER A 14 -1.48 -3.57 5.10
N LEU A 15 -2.25 -3.57 6.19
CA LEU A 15 -3.57 -2.95 6.22
C LEU A 15 -3.49 -1.45 5.97
N MET A 16 -2.54 -0.76 6.60
CA MET A 16 -2.32 0.68 6.41
C MET A 16 -1.98 1.01 4.95
N ILE A 17 -1.06 0.26 4.33
CA ILE A 17 -0.67 0.45 2.93
C ILE A 17 -1.88 0.26 2.01
N VAL A 18 -2.70 -0.76 2.25
CA VAL A 18 -3.94 -0.98 1.50
C VAL A 18 -4.89 0.20 1.64
N LEU A 19 -5.15 0.68 2.86
CA LEU A 19 -6.04 1.82 3.09
C LEU A 19 -5.55 3.10 2.39
N LEU A 20 -4.24 3.32 2.36
CA LEU A 20 -3.65 4.46 1.64
C LEU A 20 -3.87 4.36 0.13
N ASN A 21 -3.95 3.16 -0.44
CA ASN A 21 -4.15 2.96 -1.88
C ASN A 21 -5.62 3.09 -2.34
N PHE A 22 -6.48 3.84 -1.63
CA PHE A 22 -7.89 4.00 -1.97
C PHE A 22 -8.13 4.52 -3.41
N ASN A 23 -7.33 5.47 -3.88
CA ASN A 23 -7.43 6.02 -5.24
C ASN A 23 -7.24 4.95 -6.33
N LEU A 24 -6.36 3.95 -6.09
CA LEU A 24 -6.19 2.81 -7.00
C LEU A 24 -7.47 1.96 -7.06
N PHE A 25 -8.08 1.68 -5.90
CA PHE A 25 -9.31 0.88 -5.84
C PHE A 25 -10.49 1.62 -6.45
N TYR A 26 -10.58 2.94 -6.26
CA TYR A 26 -11.56 3.78 -6.93
C TYR A 26 -11.37 3.75 -8.45
N PHE A 27 -10.13 3.85 -8.93
CA PHE A 27 -9.84 3.73 -10.37
C PHE A 27 -10.25 2.37 -10.94
N VAL A 28 -9.94 1.27 -10.25
CA VAL A 28 -10.34 -0.09 -10.64
C VAL A 28 -11.86 -0.22 -10.68
N TYR A 29 -12.57 0.35 -9.69
CA TYR A 29 -14.03 0.37 -9.64
C TYR A 29 -14.62 1.10 -10.86
N GLU A 30 -14.15 2.30 -11.15
CA GLU A 30 -14.62 3.09 -12.30
C GLU A 30 -14.34 2.39 -13.63
N LYS A 31 -13.18 1.76 -13.78
CA LYS A 31 -12.80 1.06 -15.03
C LYS A 31 -13.53 -0.27 -15.25
N ASN A 32 -13.96 -0.94 -14.18
CA ASN A 32 -14.69 -2.20 -14.26
C ASN A 32 -16.20 -1.99 -14.16
N THR A 33 -16.72 -0.94 -14.81
CA THR A 33 -18.16 -0.63 -14.89
C THR A 33 -18.84 -0.64 -13.52
N GLN A 34 -18.15 -0.13 -12.49
CA GLN A 34 -18.68 -0.05 -11.11
C GLN A 34 -19.04 -1.42 -10.51
N ASN A 35 -18.34 -2.48 -10.92
CA ASN A 35 -18.54 -3.83 -10.39
C ASN A 35 -17.87 -3.99 -9.02
N TRP A 36 -18.68 -3.87 -7.96
CA TRP A 36 -18.25 -4.03 -6.57
C TRP A 36 -17.56 -5.35 -6.26
N PHE A 37 -18.02 -6.45 -6.86
CA PHE A 37 -17.46 -7.77 -6.58
C PHE A 37 -16.01 -7.88 -7.10
N ILE A 38 -15.77 -7.42 -8.33
CA ILE A 38 -14.42 -7.41 -8.92
C ILE A 38 -13.49 -6.50 -8.11
N THR A 39 -13.96 -5.30 -7.74
CA THR A 39 -13.17 -4.38 -6.92
C THR A 39 -12.84 -4.97 -5.55
N PHE A 40 -13.80 -5.62 -4.89
CA PHE A 40 -13.57 -6.25 -3.60
C PHE A 40 -12.53 -7.38 -3.70
N VAL A 41 -12.66 -8.26 -4.69
CA VAL A 41 -11.67 -9.32 -4.94
C VAL A 41 -10.29 -8.72 -5.22
N PHE A 42 -10.22 -7.64 -5.99
CA PHE A 42 -8.97 -6.93 -6.25
C PHE A 42 -8.34 -6.38 -4.96
N ILE A 43 -9.12 -5.75 -4.08
CA ILE A 43 -8.64 -5.24 -2.78
C ILE A 43 -8.08 -6.39 -1.93
N VAL A 44 -8.77 -7.52 -1.86
CA VAL A 44 -8.31 -8.70 -1.11
C VAL A 44 -7.02 -9.27 -1.70
N ALA A 45 -6.94 -9.39 -3.03
CA ALA A 45 -5.74 -9.86 -3.71
C ALA A 45 -4.55 -8.91 -3.50
N TYR A 46 -4.79 -7.60 -3.58
CA TYR A 46 -3.79 -6.57 -3.31
C TYR A 46 -3.30 -6.64 -1.86
N PHE A 47 -4.22 -6.76 -0.88
CA PHE A 47 -3.87 -6.94 0.52
C PHE A 47 -3.00 -8.18 0.73
N ALA A 48 -3.38 -9.33 0.17
CA ALA A 48 -2.60 -10.55 0.28
C ALA A 48 -1.18 -10.38 -0.29
N LEU A 49 -1.05 -9.73 -1.45
CA LEU A 49 0.24 -9.45 -2.07
C LEU A 49 1.12 -8.54 -1.20
N VAL A 50 0.58 -7.42 -0.72
CA VAL A 50 1.30 -6.51 0.18
C VAL A 50 1.69 -7.24 1.46
N HIS A 51 0.80 -8.05 2.03
CA HIS A 51 1.07 -8.80 3.24
C HIS A 51 2.18 -9.83 3.06
N VAL A 52 2.23 -10.53 1.92
CA VAL A 52 3.33 -11.45 1.57
C VAL A 52 4.65 -10.69 1.45
N ILE A 53 4.67 -9.55 0.74
CA ILE A 53 5.87 -8.71 0.61
C ILE A 53 6.37 -8.24 1.98
N CYS A 54 5.48 -7.68 2.81
CA CYS A 54 5.84 -7.24 4.16
C CYS A 54 6.33 -8.42 5.01
N SER A 55 5.70 -9.59 4.92
CA SER A 55 6.12 -10.79 5.66
C SER A 55 7.52 -11.25 5.26
N LEU A 56 7.89 -11.14 3.97
CA LEU A 56 9.22 -11.50 3.50
C LEU A 56 10.28 -10.47 3.91
N LEU A 57 9.96 -9.18 3.84
CA LEU A 57 10.92 -8.10 4.06
C LEU A 57 11.06 -7.68 5.53
N PHE A 58 10.04 -7.93 6.36
CA PHE A 58 10.07 -7.62 7.79
C PHE A 58 10.85 -8.70 8.56
N ILE A 59 12.11 -8.88 8.21
CA ILE A 59 13.06 -9.69 8.97
C ILE A 59 13.53 -8.96 10.22
N LYS A 60 14.07 -9.72 11.19
CA LYS A 60 14.55 -9.21 12.48
C LYS A 60 15.50 -8.01 12.29
N PHE A 61 15.34 -6.98 13.13
CA PHE A 61 16.06 -5.70 13.12
C PHE A 61 15.71 -4.72 11.99
N PHE A 62 15.35 -5.19 10.78
CA PHE A 62 15.02 -4.29 9.66
C PHE A 62 13.54 -3.92 9.55
N THR A 63 12.66 -4.59 10.30
CA THR A 63 11.20 -4.37 10.27
C THR A 63 10.80 -2.91 10.36
N LYS A 64 11.34 -2.17 11.33
CA LYS A 64 11.00 -0.76 11.55
C LYS A 64 11.47 0.12 10.40
N PHE A 65 12.66 -0.13 9.89
CA PHE A 65 13.24 0.63 8.79
C PHE A 65 12.40 0.49 7.52
N PHE A 66 12.11 -0.74 7.10
CA PHE A 66 11.27 -0.99 5.92
C PHE A 66 9.83 -0.50 6.10
N SER A 67 9.26 -0.68 7.30
CA SER A 67 7.93 -0.15 7.63
C SER A 67 7.84 1.36 7.41
N ILE A 68 8.81 2.12 7.94
CA ILE A 68 8.84 3.58 7.77
C ILE A 68 8.96 3.95 6.29
N LEU A 69 9.87 3.31 5.55
CA LEU A 69 10.04 3.57 4.11
C LEU A 69 8.77 3.29 3.31
N PHE A 70 8.10 2.15 3.55
CA PHE A 70 6.89 1.78 2.82
C PHE A 70 5.70 2.68 3.17
N ILE A 71 5.56 3.07 4.43
CA ILE A 71 4.50 3.99 4.83
C ILE A 71 4.73 5.38 4.23
N ILE A 72 5.95 5.92 4.32
CA ILE A 72 6.27 7.25 3.76
C ILE A 72 6.07 7.26 2.24
N SER A 73 6.57 6.26 1.53
CA SER A 73 6.37 6.17 0.07
C SER A 73 4.89 6.06 -0.30
N SER A 74 4.09 5.31 0.47
CA SER A 74 2.64 5.24 0.29
C SER A 74 1.98 6.61 0.48
N PHE A 75 2.32 7.34 1.55
CA PHE A 75 1.83 8.71 1.76
C PHE A 75 2.22 9.66 0.64
N LEU A 76 3.48 9.58 0.18
CA LEU A 76 3.98 10.40 -0.91
C LEU A 76 3.19 10.14 -2.20
N SER A 77 2.96 8.86 -2.52
CA SER A 77 2.16 8.43 -3.67
C SER A 77 0.73 8.95 -3.59
N VAL A 78 0.08 8.83 -2.43
CA VAL A 78 -1.28 9.35 -2.22
C VAL A 78 -1.34 10.86 -2.39
N TYR A 79 -0.35 11.58 -1.89
CA TYR A 79 -0.27 13.04 -2.03
C TYR A 79 -0.17 13.44 -3.51
N PHE A 80 0.78 12.89 -4.26
CA PHE A 80 0.95 13.22 -5.67
C PHE A 80 -0.28 12.85 -6.51
N MET A 81 -0.86 11.68 -6.27
CA MET A 81 -2.04 11.24 -7.00
C MET A 81 -3.28 12.09 -6.67
N SER A 82 -3.48 12.47 -5.41
CA SER A 82 -4.66 13.25 -5.00
C SER A 82 -4.61 14.72 -5.42
N PHE A 83 -3.44 15.35 -5.33
CA PHE A 83 -3.31 16.80 -5.58
C PHE A 83 -2.86 17.13 -7.01
N TYR A 84 -2.11 16.25 -7.65
CA TYR A 84 -1.55 16.50 -8.99
C TYR A 84 -2.07 15.52 -10.04
N GLY A 85 -2.80 14.47 -9.64
CA GLY A 85 -3.22 13.42 -10.57
C GLY A 85 -2.05 12.61 -11.15
N VAL A 86 -0.86 12.70 -10.54
CA VAL A 86 0.37 12.08 -11.03
C VAL A 86 0.61 10.76 -10.31
N LEU A 87 0.88 9.72 -11.08
CA LEU A 87 1.34 8.43 -10.57
C LEU A 87 2.87 8.47 -10.40
N ILE A 88 3.37 7.91 -9.31
CA ILE A 88 4.81 7.75 -9.13
C ILE A 88 5.27 6.57 -9.99
N ASP A 89 5.87 6.88 -11.13
CA ASP A 89 6.52 5.94 -12.03
C ASP A 89 8.02 6.26 -12.19
N SER A 90 8.70 5.51 -13.05
CA SER A 90 10.13 5.72 -13.31
C SER A 90 10.42 7.11 -13.86
N ASP A 91 9.52 7.67 -14.66
CA ASP A 91 9.72 8.95 -15.34
C ASP A 91 9.58 10.10 -14.35
N MET A 92 8.62 10.01 -13.43
CA MET A 92 8.51 10.95 -12.31
C MET A 92 9.75 10.92 -11.41
N ILE A 93 10.29 9.74 -11.10
CA ILE A 93 11.49 9.61 -10.26
C ILE A 93 12.72 10.21 -10.95
N GLN A 94 12.84 10.06 -12.27
CA GLN A 94 13.94 10.64 -13.05
C GLN A 94 13.85 12.17 -13.18
N ASN A 95 12.66 12.75 -12.99
CA ASN A 95 12.42 14.18 -13.09
C ASN A 95 12.61 14.95 -11.76
N VAL A 96 12.92 14.24 -10.66
CA VAL A 96 13.29 14.82 -9.35
C VAL A 96 14.80 14.90 -9.23
#